data_AF-A0A4Y8V4A2-F1
#
_entry.id   AF-A0A4Y8V4A2-F1
#
_cell.length_a   1.000
_cell.length_b   1.000
_cell.length_c   1.000
_cell.angle_alpha   90.00
_cell.angle_beta   90.00
_cell.angle_gamma   90.00
#
_symmetry.space_group_name_H-M   'P 1'
#
loop_
_entity.id
_entity.type
_entity.pdbx_description
1 polymer ?
#
loop_
_entity_poly.entity_id
_entity_poly.type
_entity_poly.pdbx_seq_one_letter_code
_entity_poly.pdbx_strand_id
1 'polypeptide(L)'
;MLNIIWTGFFLLGFLAALWQWFSGQNPAVFNDVMASMFDMASLSVEIAIGLIGLMALWLGLFRIAEHSGLIGLIARAVTPLFTRLMPEVPAGHPAMGSITMNLAANMLGLDNAATPMGLKAMQDLQSLNPDKETASDAQILFLVLNTSAVTLLPVTIFLYRAQQGSPEPAIVFLPILMATCASTLAGLLAVAWIQKIRLRDPVLLAWFGGFAVLMALFLSWIVSLPPAQLSDRSALIGNLLLLSTVCLFLISGIQRKLDCYSVFIDGAKEGFEVAVRLIPFLLAMLVAIGVFRASGCLDLLLSAIRWLVSALQMDTGFVDALPTAFMKPLSGSGARAMLLETMATHGVDSFAARTAATIQGSTETTFYVLAVYFGSVGIRKTRHAIGCGLFADFAGITAAILASYWFFG
;
A
#
# COMPACT_ATOMS: atom_id res chain seq x y z
N MET A 1 19.21 2.36 -1.93
CA MET A 1 18.42 3.04 -0.89
C MET A 1 18.12 2.13 0.30
N LEU A 2 17.42 1.00 0.13
CA LEU A 2 17.10 0.09 1.25
C LEU A 2 18.33 -0.36 2.06
N ASN A 3 19.44 -0.67 1.39
CA ASN A 3 20.72 -0.97 2.05
C ASN A 3 21.17 0.15 3.00
N ILE A 4 21.03 1.41 2.59
CA ILE A 4 21.44 2.58 3.41
C ILE A 4 20.53 2.70 4.63
N ILE A 5 19.22 2.52 4.47
CA ILE A 5 18.24 2.58 5.57
C ILE A 5 18.52 1.45 6.56
N TRP A 6 18.66 0.21 6.06
CA TRP A 6 18.90 -0.97 6.87
C TRP A 6 20.21 -0.88 7.65
N THR A 7 21.32 -0.56 6.98
CA THR A 7 22.61 -0.34 7.66
C THR A 7 22.53 0.85 8.63
N GLY A 8 21.81 1.92 8.24
CA GLY A 8 21.59 3.09 9.07
C GLY A 8 20.90 2.75 10.39
N PHE A 9 19.87 1.90 10.40
CA PHE A 9 19.19 1.45 11.61
C PHE A 9 20.13 0.75 12.60
N PHE A 10 21.02 -0.13 12.11
CA PHE A 10 22.02 -0.78 12.95
C PHE A 10 23.07 0.21 13.49
N LEU A 11 23.65 1.03 12.61
CA LEU A 11 24.73 1.96 13.00
C LEU A 11 24.22 3.05 13.95
N LEU A 12 23.10 3.68 13.62
CA LEU A 12 22.49 4.71 14.48
C LEU A 12 22.00 4.10 15.80
N GLY A 13 21.41 2.90 15.76
CA GLY A 13 20.98 2.20 16.97
C GLY A 13 22.15 1.84 17.88
N PHE A 14 23.27 1.37 17.32
CA PHE A 14 24.49 1.12 18.09
C PHE A 14 25.06 2.40 18.72
N LEU A 15 25.10 3.51 17.98
CA LEU A 15 25.54 4.81 18.49
C LEU A 15 24.63 5.34 19.61
N ALA A 16 23.31 5.19 19.46
CA ALA A 16 22.33 5.59 20.46
C ALA A 16 22.44 4.72 21.73
N ALA A 17 22.63 3.40 21.57
CA ALA A 17 22.87 2.49 22.70
C ALA A 17 24.17 2.84 23.44
N LEU A 18 25.26 3.13 22.72
CA LEU A 18 26.50 3.63 23.33
C LEU A 18 26.25 4.89 24.15
N TRP A 19 25.52 5.86 23.59
CA TRP A 19 25.21 7.09 24.30
C TRP A 19 24.37 6.86 25.55
N GLN A 20 23.33 6.03 25.49
CA GLN A 20 22.50 5.69 26.66
C GLN A 20 23.31 4.98 27.76
N TRP A 21 24.22 4.10 27.36
CA TRP A 21 25.11 3.39 28.28
C TRP A 21 26.12 4.36 28.94
N PHE A 22 26.79 5.20 28.16
CA PHE A 22 27.77 6.17 28.70
C PHE A 22 27.13 7.28 29.54
N SER A 23 25.93 7.73 29.19
CA SER A 23 25.19 8.74 29.95
C SER A 23 24.57 8.19 31.24
N GLY A 24 24.56 6.87 31.42
CA GLY A 24 23.95 6.20 32.57
C GLY A 24 22.43 6.16 32.54
N GLN A 25 21.79 6.54 31.42
CA GLN A 25 20.32 6.54 31.29
C GLN A 25 19.75 5.12 31.29
N ASN A 26 20.39 4.20 30.56
CA ASN A 26 20.02 2.80 30.54
C ASN A 26 21.29 1.90 30.52
N PRO A 27 21.73 1.40 31.68
CA PRO A 27 22.88 0.49 31.76
C PRO A 27 22.65 -0.86 31.06
N ALA A 28 21.40 -1.27 30.85
CA ALA A 28 21.01 -2.55 30.27
C ALA A 28 20.74 -2.47 28.75
N VAL A 29 20.92 -1.31 28.12
CA VAL A 29 20.52 -1.06 26.71
C VAL A 29 21.06 -2.07 25.71
N PHE A 30 22.28 -2.60 25.90
CA PHE A 30 22.82 -3.64 25.02
C PHE A 30 22.10 -4.98 25.17
N ASN A 31 21.66 -5.33 26.38
CA ASN A 31 20.82 -6.51 26.61
C ASN A 31 19.44 -6.32 25.95
N ASP A 32 18.85 -5.13 26.09
CA ASP A 32 17.54 -4.81 25.51
C ASP A 32 17.60 -4.88 23.97
N VAL A 33 18.63 -4.30 23.37
CA VAL A 33 18.86 -4.35 21.91
C VAL A 33 19.06 -5.79 21.44
N MET A 34 19.87 -6.59 22.13
CA MET A 34 20.10 -8.00 21.75
C MET A 34 18.83 -8.85 21.91
N ALA A 35 18.07 -8.67 23.00
CA ALA A 35 16.79 -9.35 23.19
C ALA A 35 15.82 -9.00 22.06
N SER A 36 15.68 -7.71 21.74
CA SER A 36 14.82 -7.24 20.64
C SER A 36 15.20 -7.86 19.29
N MET A 37 16.50 -8.03 19.00
CA MET A 37 16.94 -8.70 17.77
C MET A 37 16.42 -10.14 17.68
N PHE A 38 16.49 -10.90 18.77
CA PHE A 38 16.01 -12.29 18.79
C PHE A 38 14.49 -12.37 18.72
N ASP A 39 13.79 -11.52 19.48
CA ASP A 39 12.32 -11.47 19.48
C ASP A 39 11.79 -11.12 18.08
N MET A 40 12.38 -10.10 17.43
CA MET A 40 11.99 -9.69 16.07
C MET A 40 12.33 -10.75 15.01
N ALA A 41 13.40 -11.52 15.21
CA ALA A 41 13.71 -12.65 14.35
C ALA A 41 12.65 -13.76 14.47
N SER A 42 12.22 -14.12 15.68
CA SER A 42 11.12 -15.09 15.90
C SER A 42 9.81 -14.61 15.30
N LEU A 43 9.44 -13.35 15.61
CA LEU A 43 8.23 -12.72 15.12
C LEU A 43 8.15 -12.75 13.58
N SER A 44 9.27 -12.54 12.88
CA SER A 44 9.32 -12.57 11.43
C SER A 44 8.89 -13.92 10.83
N VAL A 45 9.27 -15.02 11.47
CA VAL A 45 8.93 -16.38 11.05
C VAL A 45 7.49 -16.72 11.41
N GLU A 46 7.05 -16.38 12.62
CA GLU A 46 5.67 -16.58 13.07
C GLU A 46 4.66 -15.89 12.15
N ILE A 47 4.94 -14.64 11.77
CA ILE A 47 4.14 -13.89 10.81
C ILE A 47 4.12 -14.62 9.47
N ALA A 48 5.27 -14.98 8.92
CA ALA A 48 5.34 -15.63 7.62
C ALA A 48 4.59 -16.96 7.57
N ILE A 49 4.69 -17.78 8.62
CA ILE A 49 3.92 -19.03 8.74
C ILE A 49 2.43 -18.73 8.80
N GLY A 50 2.01 -17.74 9.59
CA GLY A 50 0.62 -17.31 9.64
C GLY A 50 0.12 -16.80 8.28
N LEU A 51 0.99 -16.22 7.44
CA LEU A 51 0.60 -15.67 6.14
C LEU A 51 0.24 -16.77 5.15
N ILE A 52 0.84 -17.96 5.26
CA ILE A 52 0.67 -19.07 4.31
C ILE A 52 -0.81 -19.37 4.05
N GLY A 53 -1.59 -19.63 5.10
CA GLY A 53 -2.99 -20.07 4.95
C GLY A 53 -3.88 -19.01 4.31
N LEU A 54 -3.74 -17.76 4.74
CA LEU A 54 -4.53 -16.65 4.20
C LEU A 54 -4.07 -16.24 2.80
N MET A 55 -2.77 -16.23 2.50
CA MET A 55 -2.28 -15.98 1.14
C MET A 55 -2.76 -17.08 0.19
N ALA A 56 -2.72 -18.34 0.60
CA ALA A 56 -3.24 -19.45 -0.20
C ALA A 56 -4.74 -19.27 -0.52
N LEU A 57 -5.56 -18.89 0.48
CA LEU A 57 -6.98 -18.61 0.28
C LEU A 57 -7.20 -17.51 -0.78
N TRP A 58 -6.56 -16.36 -0.60
CA TRP A 58 -6.83 -15.20 -1.44
C TRP A 58 -6.26 -15.37 -2.84
N LEU A 59 -5.00 -15.82 -3.00
CA LEU A 59 -4.45 -16.09 -4.32
C LEU A 59 -5.23 -17.17 -5.07
N GLY A 60 -5.74 -18.19 -4.37
CA GLY A 60 -6.64 -19.19 -4.96
C GLY A 60 -7.91 -18.57 -5.53
N LEU A 61 -8.61 -17.76 -4.74
CA LEU A 61 -9.83 -17.07 -5.17
C LEU A 61 -9.57 -16.09 -6.32
N PHE A 62 -8.45 -15.36 -6.26
CA PHE A 62 -8.05 -14.45 -7.30
C PHE A 62 -7.69 -15.14 -8.61
N ARG A 63 -7.09 -16.34 -8.56
CA ARG A 63 -6.84 -17.13 -9.76
C ARG A 63 -8.14 -17.50 -10.48
N ILE A 64 -9.22 -17.76 -9.74
CA ILE A 64 -10.55 -17.96 -10.34
C ILE A 64 -11.02 -16.69 -11.07
N ALA A 65 -10.88 -15.52 -10.45
CA ALA A 65 -11.27 -14.24 -11.05
C ALA A 65 -10.46 -13.89 -12.32
N GLU A 66 -9.18 -14.23 -12.31
CA GLU A 66 -8.30 -14.09 -13.47
C GLU A 66 -8.77 -15.00 -14.62
N HIS A 67 -8.92 -16.30 -14.35
CA HIS A 67 -9.34 -17.29 -15.35
C HIS A 67 -10.79 -17.10 -15.83
N SER A 68 -11.66 -16.49 -15.02
CA SER A 68 -13.04 -16.18 -15.42
C SER A 68 -13.13 -14.99 -16.38
N GLY A 69 -12.01 -14.28 -16.58
CA GLY A 69 -11.93 -13.08 -17.40
C GLY A 69 -12.55 -11.85 -16.72
N LEU A 70 -12.82 -11.90 -15.41
CA LEU A 70 -13.34 -10.76 -14.66
C LEU A 70 -12.35 -9.58 -14.69
N ILE A 71 -11.05 -9.86 -14.55
CA ILE A 71 -10.00 -8.84 -14.66
C ILE A 71 -10.04 -8.17 -16.03
N GLY A 72 -10.22 -8.94 -17.11
CA GLY A 72 -10.35 -8.42 -18.47
C GLY A 72 -11.60 -7.55 -18.67
N LEU A 73 -12.69 -7.84 -17.95
CA LEU A 73 -13.91 -7.02 -17.97
C LEU A 73 -13.68 -5.66 -17.29
N ILE A 74 -13.03 -5.65 -16.13
CA ILE A 74 -12.63 -4.43 -15.42
C ILE A 74 -11.69 -3.59 -16.30
N ALA A 75 -10.70 -4.23 -16.91
CA ALA A 75 -9.76 -3.56 -17.81
C ALA A 75 -10.47 -2.87 -18.99
N ARG A 76 -11.45 -3.53 -19.62
CA ARG A 76 -12.27 -2.95 -20.68
C ARG A 76 -13.12 -1.77 -20.20
N ALA A 77 -13.67 -1.85 -18.99
CA ALA A 77 -14.45 -0.76 -18.41
C ALA A 77 -13.60 0.49 -18.16
N VAL A 78 -12.35 0.30 -17.75
CA VAL A 78 -11.40 1.38 -17.41
C VAL A 78 -10.68 1.93 -18.64
N THR A 79 -10.60 1.18 -19.75
CA THR A 79 -9.90 1.58 -20.99
C THR A 79 -10.30 2.97 -21.54
N PRO A 80 -11.59 3.38 -21.60
CA PRO A 80 -11.99 4.69 -22.11
C PRO A 80 -11.43 5.88 -21.32
N LEU A 81 -11.19 5.70 -20.02
CA LEU A 81 -10.54 6.71 -19.19
C LEU A 81 -9.09 6.91 -19.63
N PHE A 82 -8.35 5.81 -19.77
CA PHE A 82 -6.92 5.84 -20.10
C PHE A 82 -6.62 6.30 -21.52
N THR A 83 -7.48 5.99 -22.50
CA THR A 83 -7.29 6.50 -23.88
C THR A 83 -7.35 8.03 -23.94
N ARG A 84 -8.05 8.67 -22.99
CA ARG A 84 -8.12 10.13 -22.87
C ARG A 84 -7.01 10.71 -22.00
N LEU A 85 -6.59 10.00 -20.95
CA LEU A 85 -5.48 10.41 -20.10
C LEU A 85 -4.10 10.23 -20.76
N MET A 86 -3.97 9.28 -21.68
CA MET A 86 -2.72 8.96 -22.38
C MET A 86 -2.89 9.09 -23.90
N PRO A 87 -3.10 10.32 -24.42
CA PRO A 87 -3.36 10.54 -25.86
C PRO A 87 -2.20 10.13 -26.77
N GLU A 88 -0.99 9.99 -26.22
CA GLU A 88 0.23 9.56 -26.94
C GLU A 88 0.23 8.06 -27.26
N VAL A 89 -0.61 7.26 -26.59
CA VAL A 89 -0.68 5.81 -26.81
C VAL A 89 -1.75 5.52 -27.88
N PRO A 90 -1.37 4.97 -29.06
CA PRO A 90 -2.32 4.71 -30.12
C PRO A 90 -3.43 3.74 -29.70
N ALA A 91 -4.66 3.97 -30.18
CA ALA A 91 -5.77 3.07 -29.95
C ALA A 91 -5.44 1.66 -30.49
N GLY A 92 -5.66 0.63 -29.65
CA GLY A 92 -5.35 -0.76 -30.00
C GLY A 92 -3.89 -1.18 -29.77
N HIS A 93 -3.00 -0.27 -29.33
CA HIS A 93 -1.64 -0.64 -28.96
C HIS A 93 -1.64 -1.55 -27.71
N PRO A 94 -0.79 -2.61 -27.66
CA PRO A 94 -0.72 -3.54 -26.53
C PRO A 94 -0.52 -2.88 -25.16
N ALA A 95 0.18 -1.74 -25.12
CA ALA A 95 0.41 -0.96 -23.90
C ALA A 95 -0.89 -0.67 -23.13
N MET A 96 -1.98 -0.33 -23.81
CA MET A 96 -3.26 -0.05 -23.16
C MET A 96 -3.80 -1.27 -22.40
N GLY A 97 -3.67 -2.46 -23.00
CA GLY A 97 -4.04 -3.72 -22.36
C GLY A 97 -3.17 -4.00 -21.13
N SER A 98 -1.85 -3.90 -21.27
CA SER A 98 -0.92 -4.13 -20.16
C SER A 98 -1.14 -3.15 -18.99
N ILE A 99 -1.36 -1.87 -19.28
CA ILE A 99 -1.65 -0.82 -18.28
C ILE A 99 -2.94 -1.11 -17.52
N THR A 100 -4.03 -1.34 -18.25
CA THR A 100 -5.36 -1.54 -17.64
C THR A 100 -5.40 -2.84 -16.84
N MET A 101 -4.71 -3.88 -17.29
CA MET A 101 -4.58 -5.13 -16.54
C MET A 101 -3.76 -4.96 -15.25
N ASN A 102 -2.62 -4.27 -15.31
CA ASN A 102 -1.80 -3.99 -14.12
C ASN A 102 -2.60 -3.18 -13.08
N LEU A 103 -3.30 -2.13 -13.49
CA LEU A 103 -4.09 -1.32 -12.57
C LEU A 103 -5.28 -2.09 -12.01
N ALA A 104 -5.99 -2.88 -12.81
CA ALA A 104 -7.07 -3.74 -12.32
C ALA A 104 -6.54 -4.77 -11.30
N ALA A 105 -5.34 -5.32 -11.53
CA ALA A 105 -4.68 -6.23 -10.61
C ALA A 105 -4.34 -5.54 -9.27
N ASN A 106 -3.71 -4.36 -9.31
CA ASN A 106 -3.45 -3.56 -8.10
C ASN A 106 -4.75 -3.19 -7.36
N MET A 107 -5.81 -2.84 -8.10
CA MET A 107 -7.10 -2.49 -7.49
C MET A 107 -7.73 -3.63 -6.71
N LEU A 108 -7.53 -4.86 -7.18
CA LEU A 108 -8.01 -6.07 -6.51
C LEU A 108 -7.05 -6.55 -5.40
N GLY A 109 -5.91 -5.90 -5.18
CA GLY A 109 -4.90 -6.31 -4.20
C GLY A 109 -3.99 -7.45 -4.68
N LEU A 110 -3.80 -7.59 -6.00
CA LEU A 110 -2.94 -8.62 -6.62
C LEU A 110 -1.48 -8.16 -6.76
N ASP A 111 -0.88 -7.58 -5.72
CA ASP A 111 0.44 -6.91 -5.79
C ASP A 111 1.52 -7.75 -6.51
N ASN A 112 1.54 -9.06 -6.25
CA ASN A 112 2.54 -9.98 -6.81
C ASN A 112 2.30 -10.29 -8.30
N ALA A 113 1.05 -10.31 -8.76
CA ALA A 113 0.70 -10.50 -10.18
C ALA A 113 0.75 -9.17 -10.96
N ALA A 114 0.51 -8.05 -10.28
CA ALA A 114 0.52 -6.73 -10.89
C ALA A 114 1.93 -6.30 -11.32
N THR A 115 2.97 -6.64 -10.56
CA THR A 115 4.36 -6.23 -10.87
C THR A 115 4.85 -6.72 -12.24
N PRO A 116 4.78 -8.01 -12.62
CA PRO A 116 5.20 -8.46 -13.96
C PRO A 116 4.36 -7.83 -15.08
N MET A 117 3.06 -7.61 -14.85
CA MET A 117 2.21 -6.87 -15.79
C MET A 117 2.65 -5.42 -15.94
N GLY A 118 3.07 -4.78 -14.84
CA GLY A 118 3.53 -3.39 -14.83
C GLY A 118 4.86 -3.20 -15.52
N LEU A 119 5.80 -4.15 -15.34
CA LEU A 119 7.04 -4.19 -16.10
C LEU A 119 6.77 -4.33 -17.60
N LYS A 120 5.85 -5.22 -17.98
CA LYS A 120 5.42 -5.36 -19.38
C LYS A 120 4.77 -4.09 -19.92
N ALA A 121 3.88 -3.46 -19.15
CA ALA A 121 3.28 -2.17 -19.52
C ALA A 121 4.36 -1.09 -19.73
N MET A 122 5.38 -1.05 -18.89
CA MET A 122 6.49 -0.10 -19.02
C MET A 122 7.32 -0.38 -20.29
N GLN A 123 7.58 -1.64 -20.62
CA GLN A 123 8.22 -2.06 -21.88
C GLN A 123 7.39 -1.68 -23.10
N ASP A 124 6.07 -1.94 -23.06
CA ASP A 124 5.14 -1.59 -24.14
C ASP A 124 5.07 -0.07 -24.34
N LEU A 125 5.08 0.72 -23.26
CA LEU A 125 5.17 2.18 -23.33
C LEU A 125 6.53 2.67 -23.82
N GLN A 126 7.61 1.97 -23.45
CA GLN A 126 8.96 2.31 -23.89
C GLN A 126 9.12 2.09 -25.40
N SER A 127 8.39 1.16 -26.03
CA SER A 127 8.45 0.96 -27.49
C SER A 127 8.01 2.23 -28.25
N LEU A 128 7.02 2.94 -27.70
CA LEU A 128 6.47 4.19 -28.23
C LEU A 128 7.29 5.43 -27.86
N ASN A 129 8.16 5.34 -26.86
CA ASN A 129 8.91 6.48 -26.34
C ASN A 129 9.97 6.96 -27.36
N PRO A 130 9.93 8.22 -27.84
CA PRO A 130 10.93 8.74 -28.77
C PRO A 130 12.32 8.92 -28.13
N ASP A 131 12.40 9.23 -26.83
CA ASP A 131 13.67 9.35 -26.10
C ASP A 131 13.81 8.22 -25.08
N LYS A 132 14.62 7.21 -25.39
CA LYS A 132 14.76 6.00 -24.57
C LYS A 132 15.39 6.26 -23.19
N GLU A 133 16.05 7.40 -22.96
CA GLU A 133 16.63 7.73 -21.65
C GLU A 133 15.74 8.65 -20.80
N THR A 134 14.70 9.25 -21.38
CA THR A 134 13.81 10.20 -20.72
C THR A 134 12.38 9.68 -20.62
N ALA A 135 11.77 9.73 -19.43
CA ALA A 135 10.42 9.22 -19.22
C ALA A 135 9.37 9.96 -20.08
N SER A 136 8.56 9.21 -20.84
CA SER A 136 7.43 9.78 -21.59
C SER A 136 6.26 10.16 -20.68
N ASP A 137 5.31 10.96 -21.18
CA ASP A 137 4.18 11.40 -20.35
C ASP A 137 3.28 10.24 -19.92
N ALA A 138 3.05 9.27 -20.82
CA ALA A 138 2.33 8.05 -20.51
C ALA A 138 3.05 7.17 -19.47
N GLN A 139 4.38 7.05 -19.53
CA GLN A 139 5.17 6.32 -18.53
C GLN A 139 5.07 6.96 -17.15
N ILE A 140 5.14 8.29 -17.07
CA ILE A 140 5.03 9.02 -15.81
C ILE A 140 3.63 8.85 -15.21
N LEU A 141 2.58 9.03 -16.01
CA LEU A 141 1.21 8.86 -15.53
C LEU A 141 0.96 7.44 -15.05
N PHE A 142 1.38 6.43 -15.83
CA PHE A 142 1.24 5.03 -15.47
C PHE A 142 1.95 4.72 -14.14
N LEU A 143 3.15 5.27 -13.97
CA LEU A 143 3.93 5.11 -12.76
C LEU A 143 3.22 5.73 -11.56
N VAL A 144 2.81 6.99 -11.65
CA VAL A 144 2.15 7.70 -10.54
C VAL A 144 0.87 6.99 -10.13
N LEU A 145 0.10 6.46 -11.07
CA LEU A 145 -1.10 5.70 -10.75
C LEU A 145 -0.80 4.35 -10.08
N ASN A 146 0.36 3.74 -10.37
CA ASN A 146 0.83 2.57 -9.64
C ASN A 146 1.31 2.94 -8.22
N THR A 147 1.89 4.12 -8.01
CA THR A 147 2.31 4.57 -6.67
C THR A 147 1.13 4.97 -5.78
N SER A 148 -0.04 5.21 -6.38
CA SER A 148 -1.24 5.64 -5.68
C SER A 148 -2.43 4.76 -6.03
N ALA A 149 -2.24 3.45 -6.19
CA ALA A 149 -3.31 2.58 -6.67
C ALA A 149 -4.47 2.48 -5.66
N VAL A 150 -5.72 2.60 -6.13
CA VAL A 150 -6.91 2.40 -5.28
C VAL A 150 -7.02 0.93 -4.89
N THR A 151 -6.70 0.57 -3.65
CA THR A 151 -6.86 -0.80 -3.17
C THR A 151 -8.30 -1.04 -2.69
N LEU A 152 -9.10 -1.75 -3.48
CA LEU A 152 -10.48 -2.11 -3.12
C LEU A 152 -10.53 -3.17 -2.02
N LEU A 153 -9.52 -4.03 -1.93
CA LEU A 153 -9.48 -5.12 -0.96
C LEU A 153 -8.10 -5.15 -0.31
N PRO A 154 -7.90 -4.43 0.81
CA PRO A 154 -6.62 -4.40 1.52
C PRO A 154 -6.45 -5.67 2.37
N VAL A 155 -6.52 -6.83 1.71
CA VAL A 155 -6.50 -8.17 2.30
C VAL A 155 -5.28 -8.38 3.19
N THR A 156 -4.12 -7.93 2.74
CA THR A 156 -2.85 -8.07 3.47
C THR A 156 -2.89 -7.31 4.80
N ILE A 157 -3.57 -6.17 4.86
CA ILE A 157 -3.71 -5.38 6.09
C ILE A 157 -4.64 -6.08 7.09
N PHE A 158 -5.77 -6.60 6.61
CA PHE A 158 -6.67 -7.40 7.45
C PHE A 158 -5.96 -8.63 7.99
N LEU A 159 -5.13 -9.26 7.16
CA LEU A 159 -4.33 -10.41 7.54
C LEU A 159 -3.34 -10.08 8.67
N TYR A 160 -2.55 -9.01 8.54
CA TYR A 160 -1.63 -8.60 9.60
C TYR A 160 -2.37 -8.31 10.91
N ARG A 161 -3.53 -7.65 10.84
CA ARG A 161 -4.36 -7.36 12.01
C ARG A 161 -4.92 -8.63 12.66
N ALA A 162 -5.41 -9.58 11.87
CA ALA A 162 -5.92 -10.85 12.37
C ALA A 162 -4.83 -11.67 13.07
N GLN A 163 -3.63 -11.72 12.49
CA GLN A 163 -2.48 -12.43 13.06
C GLN A 163 -2.00 -11.82 14.38
N GLN A 164 -2.09 -10.50 14.50
CA GLN A 164 -1.77 -9.79 15.74
C GLN A 164 -2.93 -9.79 16.74
N GLY A 165 -3.96 -10.61 16.52
CA GLY A 165 -5.03 -10.86 17.48
C GLY A 165 -6.21 -9.89 17.45
N SER A 166 -6.36 -9.09 16.39
CA SER A 166 -7.50 -8.17 16.30
C SER A 166 -8.82 -8.95 16.11
N PRO A 167 -9.85 -8.71 16.93
CA PRO A 167 -11.17 -9.34 16.75
C PRO A 167 -11.90 -8.80 15.51
N GLU A 168 -11.58 -7.57 15.08
CA GLU A 168 -12.17 -6.92 13.91
C GLU A 168 -11.11 -6.41 12.94
N PRO A 169 -10.48 -7.30 12.15
CA PRO A 169 -9.41 -6.90 11.25
C PRO A 169 -9.84 -5.91 10.17
N ALA A 170 -11.11 -6.00 9.72
CA ALA A 170 -11.67 -5.18 8.65
C ALA A 170 -12.09 -3.76 9.08
N ILE A 171 -11.96 -3.40 10.36
CA ILE A 171 -12.36 -2.07 10.88
C ILE A 171 -11.64 -0.90 10.15
N VAL A 172 -10.43 -1.13 9.64
CA VAL A 172 -9.62 -0.13 8.90
C VAL A 172 -10.01 0.00 7.43
N PHE A 173 -11.00 -0.76 6.96
CA PHE A 173 -11.36 -0.84 5.53
C PHE A 173 -11.76 0.52 4.94
N LEU A 174 -12.70 1.21 5.57
CA LEU A 174 -13.21 2.49 5.05
C LEU A 174 -12.16 3.61 5.08
N PRO A 175 -11.39 3.79 6.17
CA PRO A 175 -10.26 4.71 6.17
C PRO A 175 -9.24 4.42 5.06
N ILE A 176 -8.93 3.15 4.79
CA ILE A 176 -8.00 2.77 3.69
C ILE A 176 -8.60 3.17 2.34
N LEU A 177 -9.85 2.83 2.08
CA LEU A 177 -10.52 3.17 0.82
C LEU A 177 -10.51 4.69 0.58
N MET A 178 -10.82 5.47 1.61
CA MET A 178 -10.75 6.93 1.55
C MET A 178 -9.34 7.45 1.26
N ALA A 179 -8.33 6.93 1.96
CA ALA A 179 -6.95 7.37 1.82
C ALA A 179 -6.37 7.04 0.44
N THR A 180 -6.64 5.83 -0.07
CA THR A 180 -6.21 5.42 -1.42
C THR A 180 -6.86 6.29 -2.50
N CYS A 181 -8.17 6.53 -2.39
CA CYS A 181 -8.88 7.39 -3.32
C CYS A 181 -8.33 8.83 -3.35
N ALA A 182 -8.02 9.38 -2.17
CA ALA A 182 -7.39 10.70 -2.05
C ALA A 182 -6.00 10.73 -2.69
N SER A 183 -5.18 9.69 -2.46
CA SER A 183 -3.85 9.55 -3.07
C SER A 183 -3.93 9.49 -4.60
N THR A 184 -4.79 8.62 -5.15
CA THR A 184 -4.93 8.48 -6.61
C THR A 184 -5.39 9.78 -7.27
N LEU A 185 -6.37 10.45 -6.66
CA LEU A 185 -6.89 11.70 -7.18
C LEU A 185 -5.82 12.79 -7.14
N ALA A 186 -5.09 12.93 -6.03
CA ALA A 186 -4.01 13.89 -5.91
C ALA A 186 -2.88 13.64 -6.92
N GLY A 187 -2.43 12.39 -7.06
CA GLY A 187 -1.40 12.01 -8.03
C GLY A 187 -1.83 12.27 -9.47
N LEU A 188 -3.05 11.87 -9.83
CA LEU A 188 -3.60 12.12 -11.16
C LEU A 188 -3.75 13.60 -11.47
N LEU A 189 -4.25 14.40 -10.53
CA LEU A 189 -4.39 15.84 -10.71
C LEU A 189 -3.03 16.54 -10.81
N ALA A 190 -2.03 16.12 -10.04
CA ALA A 190 -0.67 16.65 -10.13
C ALA A 190 -0.05 16.37 -11.51
N VAL A 191 -0.17 15.13 -12.01
CA VAL A 191 0.29 14.77 -13.36
C VAL A 191 -0.48 15.56 -14.42
N ALA A 192 -1.79 15.63 -14.32
CA ALA A 192 -2.63 16.35 -15.27
C ALA A 192 -2.32 17.84 -15.33
N TRP A 193 -2.00 18.46 -14.18
CA TRP A 193 -1.58 19.84 -14.10
C TRP A 193 -0.25 20.08 -14.85
N ILE A 194 0.75 19.24 -14.58
CA ILE A 194 2.10 19.40 -15.15
C ILE A 194 2.11 19.06 -16.65
N GLN A 195 1.43 17.99 -17.05
CA GLN A 195 1.33 17.53 -18.45
C GLN A 195 0.23 18.26 -19.24
N LYS A 196 -0.52 19.18 -18.61
CA LYS A 196 -1.61 19.94 -19.21
C LYS A 196 -2.68 19.06 -19.88
N ILE A 197 -3.00 17.92 -19.24
CA ILE A 197 -4.07 17.03 -19.69
C ILE A 197 -5.39 17.79 -19.66
N ARG A 198 -6.19 17.67 -20.73
CA ARG A 198 -7.47 18.37 -20.87
C ARG A 198 -8.56 17.73 -19.99
N LEU A 199 -8.53 17.97 -18.68
CA LEU A 199 -9.51 17.45 -17.72
C LEU A 199 -10.97 17.86 -18.01
N ARG A 200 -11.19 18.86 -18.87
CA ARG A 200 -12.51 19.29 -19.37
C ARG A 200 -13.10 18.36 -20.44
N ASP A 201 -12.37 17.35 -20.87
CA ASP A 201 -12.87 16.33 -21.79
C ASP A 201 -14.14 15.68 -21.20
N PRO A 202 -15.23 15.53 -21.96
CA PRO A 202 -16.50 15.04 -21.42
C PRO A 202 -16.41 13.62 -20.85
N VAL A 203 -15.51 12.77 -21.37
CA VAL A 203 -15.28 11.43 -20.83
C VAL A 203 -14.57 11.54 -19.48
N LEU A 204 -13.54 12.37 -19.38
CA LEU A 204 -12.83 12.59 -18.13
C LEU A 204 -13.75 13.21 -17.07
N LEU A 205 -14.56 14.20 -17.44
CA LEU A 205 -15.55 14.81 -16.55
C LEU A 205 -16.62 13.81 -16.11
N ALA A 206 -17.07 12.91 -16.99
CA ALA A 206 -18.02 11.86 -16.61
C ALA A 206 -17.41 10.90 -15.59
N TRP A 207 -16.15 10.49 -15.77
CA TRP A 207 -15.45 9.62 -14.83
C TRP A 207 -15.16 10.32 -13.49
N PHE A 208 -14.57 11.52 -13.51
CA PHE A 208 -14.27 12.26 -12.28
C PHE A 208 -15.52 12.75 -11.57
N GLY A 209 -16.51 13.24 -12.31
CA GLY A 209 -17.81 13.64 -11.78
C GLY A 209 -18.56 12.44 -11.20
N GLY A 210 -18.61 11.31 -11.91
CA GLY A 210 -19.21 10.07 -11.43
C GLY A 210 -18.53 9.55 -10.16
N PHE A 211 -17.18 9.53 -10.14
CA PHE A 211 -16.41 9.16 -8.97
C PHE A 211 -16.62 10.13 -7.80
N ALA A 212 -16.62 11.45 -8.06
CA ALA A 212 -16.83 12.46 -7.03
C ALA A 212 -18.26 12.38 -6.44
N VAL A 213 -19.28 12.16 -7.27
CA VAL A 213 -20.66 11.93 -6.80
C VAL A 213 -20.74 10.65 -5.99
N LEU A 214 -20.15 9.55 -6.47
CA LEU A 214 -20.10 8.29 -5.73
C LEU A 214 -19.43 8.49 -4.37
N MET A 215 -18.29 9.18 -4.34
CA MET A 215 -17.56 9.45 -3.11
C MET A 215 -18.31 10.42 -2.19
N ALA A 216 -18.97 11.45 -2.73
CA ALA A 216 -19.79 12.37 -1.95
C ALA A 216 -21.02 11.68 -1.34
N LEU A 217 -21.71 10.84 -2.11
CA LEU A 217 -22.81 10.01 -1.61
C LEU A 217 -22.30 9.08 -0.51
N PHE A 218 -21.19 8.41 -0.76
CA PHE A 218 -20.56 7.51 0.19
C PHE A 218 -20.14 8.21 1.50
N LEU A 219 -19.46 9.35 1.40
CA LEU A 219 -19.05 10.17 2.55
C LEU A 219 -20.25 10.78 3.28
N SER A 220 -21.26 11.29 2.57
CA SER A 220 -22.48 11.82 3.18
C SER A 220 -23.22 10.74 3.96
N TRP A 221 -23.25 9.52 3.43
CA TRP A 221 -23.80 8.37 4.11
C TRP A 221 -23.00 8.03 5.37
N ILE A 222 -21.67 8.05 5.33
CA ILE A 222 -20.82 7.86 6.52
C ILE A 222 -21.06 8.95 7.57
N VAL A 223 -20.99 10.23 7.19
CA VAL A 223 -21.15 11.38 8.11
C VAL A 223 -22.53 11.39 8.78
N SER A 224 -23.56 10.87 8.11
CA SER A 224 -24.90 10.79 8.69
C SER A 224 -25.02 9.82 9.87
N LEU A 225 -23.98 9.03 10.15
CA LEU A 225 -23.99 8.01 11.18
C LEU A 225 -23.45 8.54 12.51
N PRO A 226 -24.03 8.12 13.65
CA PRO A 226 -23.45 8.42 14.95
C PRO A 226 -22.01 7.89 15.05
N PRO A 227 -21.05 8.67 15.59
CA PRO A 227 -19.64 8.27 15.70
C PRO A 227 -19.43 6.91 16.36
N ALA A 228 -20.23 6.59 17.39
CA ALA A 228 -20.17 5.32 18.10
C ALA A 228 -20.47 4.09 17.21
N GLN A 229 -21.10 4.26 16.04
CA GLN A 229 -21.43 3.18 15.12
C GLN A 229 -20.50 3.11 13.90
N LEU A 230 -19.59 4.07 13.72
CA LEU A 230 -18.69 4.13 12.56
C LEU A 230 -17.71 2.95 12.53
N SER A 231 -17.20 2.57 13.71
CA SER A 231 -16.32 1.42 13.90
C SER A 231 -17.00 0.11 13.49
N ASP A 232 -18.07 -0.27 14.18
CA ASP A 232 -18.75 -1.55 14.00
C ASP A 232 -19.32 -1.70 12.58
N ARG A 233 -19.82 -0.60 11.98
CA ARG A 233 -20.31 -0.61 10.60
C ARG A 233 -19.18 -0.73 9.59
N SER A 234 -18.01 -0.14 9.83
CA SER A 234 -16.84 -0.32 8.95
C SER A 234 -16.44 -1.78 8.87
N ALA A 235 -16.43 -2.48 10.02
CA ALA A 235 -16.18 -3.91 10.08
C ALA A 235 -17.26 -4.72 9.33
N LEU A 236 -18.55 -4.42 9.54
CA LEU A 236 -19.66 -5.09 8.85
C LEU A 236 -19.58 -4.91 7.32
N ILE A 237 -19.37 -3.68 6.84
CA ILE A 237 -19.28 -3.35 5.42
C ILE A 237 -18.07 -4.04 4.80
N GLY A 238 -16.91 -3.98 5.47
CA GLY A 238 -15.71 -4.66 5.05
C GLY A 238 -15.95 -6.17 4.89
N ASN A 239 -16.52 -6.82 5.91
CA ASN A 239 -16.83 -8.25 5.88
C ASN A 239 -17.86 -8.62 4.79
N LEU A 240 -18.90 -7.81 4.61
CA LEU A 240 -19.91 -8.02 3.57
C LEU A 240 -19.30 -7.89 2.17
N LEU A 241 -18.47 -6.88 1.93
CA LEU A 241 -17.80 -6.68 0.64
C LEU A 241 -16.78 -7.78 0.36
N LEU A 242 -16.02 -8.21 1.38
CA LEU A 242 -15.11 -9.34 1.27
C LEU A 242 -15.87 -10.60 0.84
N LEU A 243 -16.91 -11.00 1.59
CA LEU A 243 -17.67 -12.20 1.29
C LEU A 243 -18.40 -12.11 -0.06
N SER A 244 -18.96 -10.95 -0.39
CA SER A 244 -19.60 -10.70 -1.69
C SER A 244 -18.59 -10.84 -2.84
N THR A 245 -17.34 -10.42 -2.62
CA THR A 245 -16.28 -10.59 -3.62
C THR A 245 -15.90 -12.06 -3.80
N VAL A 246 -15.80 -12.82 -2.71
CA VAL A 246 -15.58 -14.28 -2.78
C VAL A 246 -16.69 -14.93 -3.62
N CYS A 247 -17.95 -14.62 -3.32
CA CYS A 247 -19.10 -15.10 -4.08
C CYS A 247 -19.03 -14.68 -5.55
N LEU A 248 -18.69 -13.42 -5.83
CA LEU A 248 -18.54 -12.91 -7.20
C LEU A 248 -17.49 -13.71 -7.99
N PHE A 249 -16.32 -13.97 -7.40
CA PHE A 249 -15.27 -14.74 -8.05
C PHE A 249 -15.71 -16.17 -8.37
N LEU A 250 -16.32 -16.85 -7.40
CA LEU A 250 -16.84 -18.21 -7.59
C LEU A 250 -17.96 -18.26 -8.65
N ILE A 251 -18.93 -17.35 -8.58
CA ILE A 251 -20.02 -17.25 -9.55
C ILE A 251 -19.45 -17.00 -10.95
N SER A 252 -18.48 -16.08 -11.08
CA SER A 252 -17.84 -15.79 -12.35
C SER A 252 -17.12 -17.01 -12.94
N GLY A 253 -16.47 -17.82 -12.09
CA GLY A 253 -15.82 -19.06 -12.50
C GLY A 253 -16.82 -20.12 -12.96
N ILE A 254 -17.93 -20.29 -12.23
CA ILE A 254 -19.02 -21.22 -12.58
C ILE A 254 -19.66 -20.82 -13.91
N GLN A 255 -19.96 -19.54 -14.11
CA GLN A 255 -20.55 -19.01 -15.35
C GLN A 255 -19.63 -19.26 -16.57
N ARG A 256 -18.32 -19.30 -16.35
CA ARG A 256 -17.30 -19.61 -17.35
C ARG A 256 -16.99 -21.10 -17.47
N LYS A 257 -17.71 -21.95 -16.73
CA LYS A 257 -17.53 -23.42 -16.70
C LYS A 257 -16.10 -23.83 -16.29
N LEU A 258 -15.47 -23.08 -15.40
CA LEU A 258 -14.17 -23.42 -14.84
C LEU A 258 -14.32 -24.48 -13.75
N ASP A 259 -13.36 -25.40 -13.68
CA ASP A 259 -13.15 -26.19 -12.47
C ASP A 259 -12.53 -25.30 -11.38
N CYS A 260 -13.41 -24.62 -10.65
CA CYS A 260 -13.02 -23.63 -9.65
C CYS A 260 -12.12 -24.21 -8.57
N TYR A 261 -12.25 -25.50 -8.25
CA TYR A 261 -11.44 -26.14 -7.23
C TYR A 261 -9.98 -26.31 -7.69
N SER A 262 -9.74 -26.85 -8.88
CA SER A 262 -8.37 -26.99 -9.39
C SER A 262 -7.69 -25.64 -9.60
N VAL A 263 -8.40 -24.67 -10.18
CA VAL A 263 -7.90 -23.29 -10.36
C VAL A 263 -7.58 -22.63 -9.01
N PHE A 264 -8.43 -22.83 -8.00
CA PHE A 264 -8.15 -22.37 -6.64
C PHE A 264 -6.88 -22.98 -6.07
N ILE A 265 -6.70 -24.30 -6.19
CA ILE A 265 -5.52 -25.01 -5.67
C ILE A 265 -4.23 -24.50 -6.33
N ASP A 266 -4.27 -24.19 -7.63
CA ASP A 266 -3.10 -23.65 -8.33
C ASP A 266 -2.73 -22.24 -7.85
N GLY A 267 -3.72 -21.38 -7.59
CA GLY A 267 -3.48 -20.08 -6.94
C GLY A 267 -3.02 -20.24 -5.48
N ALA A 268 -3.55 -21.22 -4.75
CA ALA A 268 -3.20 -21.46 -3.36
C ALA A 268 -1.73 -21.88 -3.17
N LYS A 269 -1.20 -22.70 -4.09
CA LYS A 269 0.23 -23.08 -4.11
C LYS A 269 1.15 -21.87 -4.27
N GLU A 270 0.78 -20.91 -5.11
CA GLU A 270 1.54 -19.66 -5.26
C GLU A 270 1.55 -18.87 -3.95
N GLY A 271 0.40 -18.80 -3.25
CA GLY A 271 0.30 -18.13 -1.95
C GLY A 271 1.26 -18.69 -0.90
N PHE A 272 1.46 -20.02 -0.89
CA PHE A 272 2.46 -20.67 -0.04
C PHE A 272 3.88 -20.21 -0.38
N GLU A 273 4.25 -20.25 -1.66
CA GLU A 273 5.58 -19.85 -2.12
C GLU A 273 5.89 -18.39 -1.80
N VAL A 274 4.92 -17.49 -2.02
CA VAL A 274 5.09 -16.08 -1.69
C VAL A 274 5.31 -15.87 -0.20
N ALA A 275 4.52 -16.51 0.66
CA ALA A 275 4.68 -16.38 2.11
C ALA A 275 6.08 -16.79 2.59
N VAL A 276 6.63 -17.89 2.05
CA VAL A 276 8.00 -18.34 2.36
C VAL A 276 9.03 -17.35 1.84
N ARG A 277 8.86 -16.84 0.62
CA ARG A 277 9.76 -15.83 0.02
C ARG A 277 9.78 -14.52 0.80
N LEU A 278 8.76 -14.21 1.60
CA LEU A 278 8.72 -12.99 2.42
C LEU A 278 9.61 -13.06 3.68
N ILE A 279 9.92 -14.27 4.19
CA ILE A 279 10.67 -14.46 5.44
C ILE A 279 11.98 -13.64 5.47
N PRO A 280 12.88 -13.72 4.47
CA PRO A 280 14.16 -13.03 4.55
C PRO A 280 14.01 -11.51 4.61
N PHE A 281 13.02 -10.96 3.92
CA PHE A 281 12.76 -9.53 3.89
C PHE A 281 12.15 -9.03 5.21
N LEU A 282 11.21 -9.79 5.78
CA LEU A 282 10.64 -9.50 7.09
C LEU A 282 11.71 -9.58 8.18
N LEU A 283 12.52 -10.65 8.19
CA LEU A 283 13.60 -10.85 9.15
C LEU A 283 14.61 -9.70 9.09
N ALA A 284 15.12 -9.37 7.89
CA ALA A 284 16.11 -8.31 7.74
C ALA A 284 15.58 -6.96 8.28
N MET A 285 14.36 -6.59 7.93
CA MET A 285 13.80 -5.30 8.33
C MET A 285 13.33 -5.26 9.79
N LEU A 286 12.64 -6.29 10.28
CA LEU A 286 12.13 -6.32 11.66
C LEU A 286 13.29 -6.32 12.66
N VAL A 287 14.37 -7.07 12.41
CA VAL A 287 15.56 -7.05 13.28
C VAL A 287 16.20 -5.66 13.29
N ALA A 288 16.37 -5.04 12.11
CA ALA A 288 16.93 -3.68 12.03
C ALA A 288 16.08 -2.64 12.77
N ILE A 289 14.76 -2.72 12.61
CA ILE A 289 13.81 -1.84 13.30
C ILE A 289 13.82 -2.11 14.82
N GLY A 290 13.88 -3.37 15.24
CA GLY A 290 14.02 -3.76 16.64
C GLY A 290 15.24 -3.12 17.29
N VAL A 291 16.41 -3.18 16.62
CA VAL A 291 17.63 -2.47 17.06
C VAL A 291 17.39 -0.96 17.15
N PHE A 292 16.80 -0.36 16.11
CA PHE A 292 16.57 1.08 16.06
C PHE A 292 15.60 1.58 17.15
N ARG A 293 14.63 0.75 17.54
CA ARG A 293 13.67 1.05 18.59
C ARG A 293 14.23 0.79 19.99
N ALA A 294 14.77 -0.40 20.25
CA ALA A 294 15.33 -0.76 21.56
C ALA A 294 16.53 0.12 21.96
N SER A 295 17.23 0.70 20.98
CA SER A 295 18.27 1.70 21.21
C SER A 295 17.76 3.11 21.52
N GLY A 296 16.44 3.34 21.57
CA GLY A 296 15.82 4.64 21.82
C GLY A 296 15.94 5.65 20.67
N CYS A 297 16.54 5.29 19.54
CA CYS A 297 16.70 6.22 18.43
C CYS A 297 15.35 6.60 17.81
N LEU A 298 14.43 5.64 17.71
CA LEU A 298 13.06 5.90 17.26
C LEU A 298 12.33 6.85 18.21
N ASP A 299 12.46 6.66 19.53
CA ASP A 299 11.79 7.49 20.53
C ASP A 299 12.30 8.95 20.49
N LEU A 300 13.60 9.15 20.26
CA LEU A 300 14.17 10.50 20.07
C LEU A 300 13.59 11.19 18.84
N LEU A 301 13.46 10.48 17.71
CA LEU A 301 12.85 11.01 16.49
C LEU A 301 11.38 11.36 16.73
N LEU A 302 10.60 10.44 17.31
CA LEU A 302 9.18 10.63 17.55
C LEU A 302 8.92 11.72 18.59
N SER A 303 9.72 11.81 19.66
CA SER A 303 9.58 12.86 20.67
C SER A 303 9.86 14.26 20.10
N ALA A 304 10.84 14.40 19.20
CA ALA A 304 11.08 15.66 18.49
C ALA A 304 9.87 16.07 17.64
N ILE A 305 9.24 15.10 16.95
CA ILE A 305 8.01 15.35 16.18
C ILE A 305 6.85 15.69 17.11
N ARG A 306 6.65 14.96 18.21
CA ARG A 306 5.60 15.27 19.21
C ARG A 306 5.77 16.69 19.76
N TRP A 307 7.01 17.12 20.02
CA TRP A 307 7.29 18.47 20.46
C TRP A 307 6.87 19.52 19.42
N LEU A 308 7.18 19.30 18.14
CA LEU A 308 6.75 20.20 17.06
C LEU A 308 5.22 20.24 16.89
N VAL A 309 4.57 19.07 16.93
CA VAL A 309 3.11 18.96 16.75
C VAL A 309 2.36 19.58 17.94
N SER A 310 2.84 19.35 19.17
CA SER A 310 2.26 19.97 20.38
C SER A 310 2.49 21.48 20.43
N ALA A 311 3.61 22.00 19.89
CA ALA A 311 3.82 23.43 19.73
C ALA A 311 2.79 24.09 18.79
N LEU A 312 2.21 23.32 17.86
CA LEU A 312 1.10 23.73 17.00
C LEU A 312 -0.28 23.48 17.62
N GLN A 313 -0.36 23.03 18.87
CA GLN A 313 -1.59 22.68 19.59
C GLN A 313 -2.43 21.59 18.89
N MET A 314 -1.76 20.71 18.12
CA MET A 314 -2.39 19.57 17.46
C MET A 314 -2.28 18.30 18.30
N ASP A 315 -3.22 17.37 18.13
CA ASP A 315 -3.15 16.06 18.77
C ASP A 315 -1.95 15.25 18.26
N THR A 316 -1.25 14.56 19.15
CA THR A 316 -0.02 13.82 18.85
C THR A 316 -0.23 12.31 18.68
N GLY A 317 -1.47 11.81 18.77
CA GLY A 317 -1.79 10.38 18.72
C GLY A 317 -1.34 9.68 17.45
N PHE A 318 -1.29 10.39 16.32
CA PHE A 318 -0.81 9.84 15.05
C PHE A 318 0.72 9.67 14.96
N VAL A 319 1.49 10.30 15.88
CA VAL A 319 2.94 10.34 15.76
C VAL A 319 3.56 8.95 15.82
N ASP A 320 2.99 8.05 16.61
CA ASP A 320 3.45 6.65 16.69
C ASP A 320 3.20 5.83 15.42
N ALA A 321 2.36 6.33 14.51
CA ALA A 321 2.12 5.71 13.20
C ALA A 321 3.05 6.24 12.09
N LEU A 322 3.75 7.37 12.33
CA LEU A 322 4.65 7.98 11.36
C LEU A 322 5.83 7.14 10.90
N PRO A 323 6.38 6.19 11.69
CA PRO A 323 7.43 5.29 11.19
C PRO A 323 6.99 4.55 9.92
N THR A 324 5.72 4.10 9.88
CA THR A 324 5.12 3.49 8.68
C THR A 324 5.00 4.49 7.54
N ALA A 325 4.58 5.73 7.81
CA ALA A 325 4.48 6.80 6.81
C ALA A 325 5.82 7.15 6.16
N PHE A 326 6.91 7.24 6.95
CA PHE A 326 8.25 7.53 6.42
C PHE A 326 8.77 6.40 5.54
N MET A 327 8.51 5.15 5.93
CA MET A 327 8.95 3.99 5.15
C MET A 327 8.12 3.78 3.88
N LYS A 328 6.86 4.20 3.85
CA LYS A 328 5.92 3.85 2.78
C LYS A 328 6.37 4.29 1.37
N PRO A 329 6.80 5.54 1.12
CA PRO A 329 7.34 5.94 -0.19
C PRO A 329 8.62 5.19 -0.59
N LEU A 330 9.37 4.71 0.40
CA LEU A 330 10.72 4.17 0.24
C LEU A 330 10.71 2.66 0.01
N SER A 331 9.92 1.92 0.78
CA SER A 331 9.92 0.46 0.82
C SER A 331 8.64 -0.11 1.41
N GLY A 332 7.98 -0.98 0.65
CA GLY A 332 6.71 -1.58 1.05
C GLY A 332 6.91 -2.63 2.12
N SER A 333 7.97 -3.44 1.99
CA SER A 333 8.37 -4.40 3.02
C SER A 333 8.85 -3.70 4.30
N GLY A 334 9.58 -2.60 4.18
CA GLY A 334 10.00 -1.80 5.34
C GLY A 334 8.81 -1.14 6.06
N ALA A 335 7.84 -0.60 5.32
CA ALA A 335 6.63 -0.02 5.90
C ALA A 335 5.74 -1.09 6.55
N ARG A 336 5.62 -2.28 5.95
CA ARG A 336 4.96 -3.45 6.57
C ARG A 336 5.64 -3.85 7.88
N ALA A 337 6.97 -3.86 7.91
CA ALA A 337 7.70 -4.17 9.14
C ALA A 337 7.45 -3.11 10.23
N MET A 338 7.41 -1.82 9.88
CA MET A 338 7.04 -0.75 10.80
C MET A 338 5.60 -0.86 11.33
N LEU A 339 4.66 -1.26 10.47
CA LEU A 339 3.29 -1.55 10.88
C LEU A 339 3.24 -2.66 11.93
N LEU A 340 3.89 -3.78 11.64
CA LEU A 340 3.90 -4.96 12.52
C LEU A 340 4.58 -4.65 13.85
N GLU A 341 5.66 -3.89 13.82
CA GLU A 341 6.32 -3.40 15.02
C GLU A 341 5.39 -2.46 15.83
N THR A 342 4.69 -1.54 15.18
CA THR A 342 3.69 -0.67 15.84
C THR A 342 2.60 -1.49 16.53
N MET A 343 2.11 -2.55 15.87
CA MET A 343 1.12 -3.48 16.45
C MET A 343 1.68 -4.24 17.65
N ALA A 344 2.91 -4.74 17.55
CA ALA A 344 3.58 -5.46 18.63
C ALA A 344 3.79 -4.56 19.86
N THR A 345 4.14 -3.30 19.64
CA THR A 345 4.47 -2.37 20.74
C THR A 345 3.25 -1.71 21.36
N HIS A 346 2.30 -1.25 20.55
CA HIS A 346 1.14 -0.48 21.05
C HIS A 346 -0.14 -1.33 21.16
N GLY A 347 -0.14 -2.55 20.65
CA GLY A 347 -1.32 -3.39 20.48
C GLY A 347 -2.02 -3.11 19.15
N VAL A 348 -2.51 -4.17 18.51
CA VAL A 348 -3.10 -4.17 17.16
C VAL A 348 -4.30 -3.23 16.98
N ASP A 349 -5.02 -2.94 18.06
CA ASP A 349 -6.22 -2.10 18.07
C ASP A 349 -6.01 -0.71 18.69
N SER A 350 -4.77 -0.36 19.01
CA SER A 350 -4.42 1.03 19.36
C SER A 350 -4.69 1.98 18.20
N PHE A 351 -4.93 3.26 18.51
CA PHE A 351 -5.06 4.32 17.51
C PHE A 351 -3.85 4.37 16.57
N ALA A 352 -2.64 4.24 17.12
CA ALA A 352 -1.39 4.19 16.35
C ALA A 352 -1.37 3.01 15.37
N ALA A 353 -1.72 1.80 15.82
CA ALA A 353 -1.74 0.62 14.96
C ALA A 353 -2.80 0.69 13.87
N ARG A 354 -4.00 1.22 14.16
CA ARG A 354 -5.06 1.45 13.16
C ARG A 354 -4.68 2.53 12.14
N THR A 355 -4.02 3.59 12.60
CA THR A 355 -3.50 4.65 11.72
C THR A 355 -2.37 4.13 10.83
N ALA A 356 -1.42 3.38 11.39
CA ALA A 356 -0.34 2.75 10.65
C ALA A 356 -0.89 1.75 9.62
N ALA A 357 -1.92 0.97 9.97
CA ALA A 357 -2.59 0.04 9.06
C ALA A 357 -3.26 0.80 7.90
N THR A 358 -3.89 1.94 8.20
CA THR A 358 -4.53 2.80 7.20
C THR A 358 -3.50 3.41 6.25
N ILE A 359 -2.37 3.90 6.78
CA ILE A 359 -1.24 4.42 6.00
C ILE A 359 -0.67 3.32 5.10
N GLN A 360 -0.42 2.14 5.65
CA GLN A 360 0.16 1.02 4.92
C GLN A 360 -0.71 0.59 3.73
N GLY A 361 -2.03 0.68 3.88
CA GLY A 361 -3.01 0.41 2.82
C GLY A 361 -3.27 1.61 1.88
N SER A 362 -2.78 2.81 2.18
CA SER A 362 -3.19 4.04 1.47
C SER A 362 -2.50 4.31 0.13
N THR A 363 -1.24 3.92 -0.02
CA THR A 363 -0.44 4.20 -1.23
C THR A 363 0.43 3.00 -1.60
N GLU A 364 1.33 3.15 -2.57
CA GLU A 364 2.38 2.21 -2.92
C GLU A 364 3.76 2.87 -2.80
N THR A 365 4.81 2.18 -3.24
CA THR A 365 6.20 2.57 -2.94
C THR A 365 6.82 3.40 -4.07
N THR A 366 6.71 4.72 -3.99
CA THR A 366 7.19 5.64 -5.04
C THR A 366 8.59 5.31 -5.54
N PHE A 367 9.59 5.27 -4.68
CA PHE A 367 10.98 5.07 -5.11
C PHE A 367 11.26 3.65 -5.62
N TYR A 368 10.57 2.64 -5.09
CA TYR A 368 10.74 1.26 -5.55
C TYR A 368 10.09 1.05 -6.92
N VAL A 369 8.85 1.51 -7.10
CA VAL A 369 8.17 1.46 -8.41
C VAL A 369 9.00 2.21 -9.45
N LEU A 370 9.52 3.40 -9.12
CA LEU A 370 10.49 4.13 -9.95
C LEU A 370 11.72 3.29 -10.31
N ALA A 371 12.43 2.76 -9.31
CA ALA A 371 13.65 2.00 -9.55
C ALA A 371 13.41 0.75 -10.41
N VAL A 372 12.34 0.00 -10.14
CA VAL A 372 12.02 -1.25 -10.84
C VAL A 372 11.49 -0.96 -12.24
N TYR A 373 10.53 -0.05 -12.37
CA TYR A 373 9.85 0.16 -13.65
C TYR A 373 10.76 0.92 -14.61
N PHE A 374 11.31 2.08 -14.22
CA PHE A 374 12.23 2.81 -15.09
C PHE A 374 13.56 2.07 -15.30
N GLY A 375 14.05 1.35 -14.28
CA GLY A 375 15.24 0.52 -14.41
C GLY A 375 15.08 -0.60 -15.45
N SER A 376 13.89 -1.22 -15.53
CA SER A 376 13.62 -2.29 -16.49
C SER A 376 13.67 -1.86 -17.97
N VAL A 377 13.54 -0.56 -18.23
CA VAL A 377 13.52 0.02 -19.58
C VAL A 377 14.65 1.02 -19.84
N GLY A 378 15.59 1.16 -18.90
CA GLY A 378 16.79 1.99 -19.06
C GLY A 378 16.57 3.50 -18.95
N ILE A 379 15.45 3.95 -18.36
CA ILE A 379 15.17 5.38 -18.18
C ILE A 379 16.07 5.97 -17.09
N ARG A 380 16.74 7.08 -17.41
CA ARG A 380 17.67 7.79 -16.51
C ARG A 380 17.09 9.11 -16.02
N LYS A 381 16.32 9.80 -16.87
CA LYS A 381 15.70 11.09 -16.57
C LYS A 381 14.22 10.91 -16.26
N THR A 382 13.87 11.01 -14.98
CA THR A 382 12.53 10.73 -14.45
C THR A 382 11.54 11.89 -14.58
N ARG A 383 12.01 13.08 -14.98
CA ARG A 383 11.22 14.33 -15.08
C ARG A 383 10.43 14.59 -13.80
N HIS A 384 9.12 14.78 -13.89
CA HIS A 384 8.23 15.08 -12.76
C HIS A 384 7.65 13.84 -12.07
N ALA A 385 8.07 12.61 -12.44
CA ALA A 385 7.53 11.38 -11.86
C ALA A 385 7.70 11.30 -10.34
N ILE A 386 8.90 11.61 -9.84
CA ILE A 386 9.20 11.57 -8.39
C ILE A 386 8.35 12.62 -7.65
N GLY A 387 8.27 13.85 -8.17
CA GLY A 387 7.50 14.92 -7.55
C GLY A 387 6.00 14.59 -7.47
N CYS A 388 5.42 14.08 -8.55
CA CYS A 388 4.02 13.66 -8.55
C CYS A 388 3.76 12.45 -7.65
N GLY A 389 4.65 11.45 -7.65
CA GLY A 389 4.53 10.26 -6.79
C GLY A 389 4.59 10.63 -5.31
N LEU A 390 5.56 11.45 -4.91
CA LEU A 390 5.66 11.92 -3.52
C LEU A 390 4.49 12.82 -3.09
N PHE A 391 3.94 13.62 -4.01
CA PHE A 391 2.72 14.38 -3.74
C PHE A 391 1.51 13.46 -3.50
N ALA A 392 1.38 12.40 -4.31
CA ALA A 392 0.35 11.39 -4.11
C ALA A 392 0.52 10.64 -2.78
N ASP A 393 1.76 10.30 -2.42
CA ASP A 393 2.10 9.70 -1.13
C ASP A 393 1.71 10.62 0.03
N PHE A 394 2.11 11.89 -0.03
CA PHE A 394 1.78 12.88 0.99
C PHE A 394 0.26 13.04 1.16
N ALA A 395 -0.49 13.12 0.06
CA ALA A 395 -1.94 13.21 0.09
C ALA A 395 -2.58 11.95 0.71
N GLY A 396 -2.10 10.76 0.33
CA GLY A 396 -2.58 9.48 0.88
C GLY A 396 -2.31 9.33 2.37
N ILE A 397 -1.08 9.62 2.81
CA ILE A 397 -0.68 9.58 4.22
C ILE A 397 -1.50 10.58 5.05
N THR A 398 -1.67 11.80 4.54
CA THR A 398 -2.46 12.83 5.23
C THR A 398 -3.93 12.40 5.34
N ALA A 399 -4.51 11.90 4.25
CA ALA A 399 -5.87 11.39 4.26
C ALA A 399 -6.04 10.18 5.20
N ALA A 400 -5.05 9.29 5.28
CA ALA A 400 -5.04 8.17 6.20
C ALA A 400 -5.05 8.62 7.68
N ILE A 401 -4.24 9.63 8.03
CA ILE A 401 -4.20 10.19 9.38
C ILE A 401 -5.54 10.85 9.72
N LEU A 402 -6.06 11.71 8.83
CA LEU A 402 -7.34 12.39 9.04
C LEU A 402 -8.52 11.42 9.14
N ALA A 403 -8.56 10.40 8.27
CA ALA A 403 -9.57 9.36 8.35
C ALA A 403 -9.44 8.54 9.64
N SER A 404 -8.22 8.30 10.12
CA SER A 404 -8.02 7.57 11.38
C SER A 404 -8.53 8.36 12.58
N TYR A 405 -8.29 9.67 12.63
CA TYR A 405 -8.90 10.54 13.65
C TYR A 405 -10.43 10.54 13.57
N TRP A 406 -10.99 10.53 12.37
CA TRP A 406 -12.43 10.57 12.23
C TRP A 406 -13.11 9.24 12.64
N PHE A 407 -12.47 8.09 12.39
CA PHE A 407 -13.05 6.79 12.68
C PHE A 407 -12.67 6.22 14.06
N PHE A 408 -11.51 6.61 14.60
CA PHE A 408 -10.91 5.98 15.78
C PHE A 408 -10.50 6.96 16.88
N GLY A 409 -10.57 8.27 16.63
CA GLY A 409 -10.10 9.33 17.54
C GLY A 409 -11.16 9.91 18.45
#